data_AF-A0A6P0X2E9-F1
#
_entry.id   AF-A0A6P0X2E9-F1
#
_cell.length_a   1.000
_cell.length_b   1.000
_cell.length_c   1.000
_cell.angle_alpha   90.00
_cell.angle_beta   90.00
_cell.angle_gamma   90.00
#
_symmetry.space_group_name_H-M   'P 1'
#
loop_
_entity.id
_entity.type
_entity.pdbx_description
1 polymer ?
#
loop_
_entity_poly.entity_id
_entity_poly.type
_entity_poly.pdbx_seq_one_letter_code
_entity_poly.pdbx_strand_id
1 'polypeptide(L)'
;MLLAAIIFAGYTMLVKLKSPAMRMKTFALCTFSLGLLFLAPFYALECWIYHPVVFNPSLMLALLYVGIFSSVVAFLAWNKAITLIGPSRTALIYYLIPVFSGIAAWLLLGEAITLVHIFSMLLIIFGVIITNRTELGIAERRSRKKNELY
;
A
#
# COMPACT_ATOMS: atom_id res chain seq x y z
N MET A 1 -10.77 7.25 -9.52
CA MET A 1 -9.44 6.64 -9.75
C MET A 1 -8.33 7.67 -9.96
N LEU A 2 -8.45 8.62 -10.91
CA LEU A 2 -7.41 9.63 -11.15
C LEU A 2 -7.12 10.54 -9.94
N LEU A 3 -8.16 11.12 -9.32
CA LEU A 3 -8.00 11.96 -8.12
C LEU A 3 -7.33 11.19 -6.98
N ALA A 4 -7.74 9.94 -6.75
CA ALA A 4 -7.15 9.06 -5.74
C ALA A 4 -5.66 8.78 -6.03
N ALA A 5 -5.29 8.57 -7.29
CA ALA A 5 -3.90 8.38 -7.68
C ALA A 5 -3.05 9.63 -7.42
N ILE A 6 -3.57 10.83 -7.72
CA ILE A 6 -2.88 12.10 -7.45
C ILE A 6 -2.68 12.30 -5.94
N ILE A 7 -3.73 12.08 -5.14
CA ILE A 7 -3.67 12.16 -3.67
C ILE A 7 -2.66 11.15 -3.12
N PHE A 8 -2.68 9.90 -3.61
CA PHE A 8 -1.76 8.85 -3.16
C PHE A 8 -0.31 9.17 -3.53
N ALA A 9 -0.06 9.66 -4.74
CA ALA A 9 1.27 10.12 -5.16
C ALA A 9 1.77 11.25 -4.25
N GLY A 10 0.94 12.27 -4.00
CA GLY A 10 1.24 13.35 -3.06
C GLY A 10 1.57 12.85 -1.66
N TYR A 11 0.76 11.93 -1.11
CA TYR A 11 1.00 11.28 0.17
C TYR A 11 2.38 10.60 0.22
N THR A 12 2.71 9.76 -0.76
CA THR A 12 3.99 9.04 -0.77
C THR A 12 5.20 9.97 -0.84
N MET A 13 5.09 11.11 -1.54
CA MET A 13 6.14 12.13 -1.57
C MET A 13 6.27 12.88 -0.25
N LEU A 14 5.14 13.25 0.37
CA LEU A 14 5.13 13.93 1.67
C LEU A 14 5.67 13.05 2.80
N VAL A 15 5.42 11.74 2.77
CA VAL A 15 6.01 10.77 3.70
C VAL A 15 7.54 10.80 3.65
N LYS A 16 8.13 11.04 2.47
CA LYS A 16 9.58 11.18 2.31
C LYS A 16 10.12 12.49 2.90
N LEU A 17 9.30 13.54 2.94
CA LEU A 17 9.62 14.85 3.53
C LEU A 17 9.34 14.92 5.03
N LYS A 18 8.85 13.82 5.62
CA LYS A 18 8.61 13.71 7.06
C LYS A 18 9.89 14.05 7.84
N SER A 19 9.74 14.95 8.83
CA SER A 19 10.82 15.31 9.73
C SER A 19 11.43 14.08 10.43
N PRO A 20 12.75 13.95 10.50
CA PRO A 20 13.44 12.86 11.21
C PRO A 20 13.01 12.72 12.68
N ALA A 21 12.49 13.80 13.27
CA ALA A 21 12.04 13.84 14.66
C ALA A 21 10.75 13.02 14.92
N MET A 22 9.94 12.73 13.90
CA MET A 22 8.70 11.99 14.07
C MET A 22 8.93 10.48 13.98
N ARG A 23 8.58 9.74 15.04
CA ARG A 23 8.62 8.26 15.02
C ARG A 23 7.56 7.72 14.04
N MET A 24 7.87 6.64 13.33
CA MET A 24 6.98 6.04 12.31
C MET A 24 5.58 5.72 12.83
N LYS A 25 5.49 5.23 14.07
CA LYS A 25 4.23 4.87 14.74
C LYS A 25 3.34 6.10 14.97
N THR A 26 3.94 7.22 15.37
CA THR A 26 3.22 8.47 15.61
C THR A 26 2.61 9.01 14.32
N PHE A 27 3.35 8.95 13.22
CA PHE A 27 2.84 9.35 11.91
C PHE A 27 1.64 8.49 11.47
N ALA A 28 1.75 7.16 11.57
CA ALA A 28 0.65 6.26 11.24
C ALA A 28 -0.59 6.53 12.12
N LEU A 29 -0.41 6.77 13.43
CA LEU A 29 -1.50 7.10 14.34
C LEU A 29 -2.20 8.40 13.93
N CYS A 30 -1.46 9.47 13.64
CA CYS A 30 -2.03 10.73 13.19
C CYS A 30 -2.83 10.56 11.89
N THR A 31 -2.31 9.81 10.91
CA THR A 31 -2.99 9.55 9.64
C THR A 31 -4.30 8.77 9.85
N PHE A 32 -4.29 7.72 10.69
CA PHE A 32 -5.50 6.96 10.98
C PHE A 32 -6.52 7.77 11.79
N SER A 33 -6.09 8.57 12.77
CA SER A 33 -6.98 9.43 13.54
C SER A 33 -7.64 10.49 12.67
N LEU A 34 -6.89 11.11 11.75
CA LEU A 34 -7.46 12.04 10.77
C LEU A 34 -8.43 11.30 9.84
N GLY A 35 -8.06 10.12 9.32
CA GLY A 35 -8.96 9.30 8.50
C GLY A 35 -10.28 9.00 9.20
N LEU A 36 -10.22 8.61 10.48
CA LEU A 36 -11.40 8.36 11.31
C LEU A 36 -12.24 9.63 11.48
N LEU A 37 -11.62 10.76 11.79
CA LEU A 37 -12.32 12.04 11.96
C LEU A 37 -13.06 12.46 10.69
N PHE A 38 -12.43 12.27 9.52
CA PHE A 38 -13.04 12.62 8.23
C PHE A 38 -14.13 11.63 7.82
N LEU A 39 -14.02 10.34 8.16
CA LEU A 39 -15.03 9.32 7.85
C LEU A 39 -16.23 9.33 8.81
N ALA A 40 -16.03 9.73 10.07
CA ALA A 40 -17.07 9.75 11.11
C ALA A 40 -18.37 10.47 10.70
N PRO A 41 -18.37 11.69 10.11
CA PRO A 41 -19.61 12.34 9.72
C PRO A 41 -20.35 11.59 8.60
N PHE A 42 -19.63 10.96 7.67
CA PHE A 42 -20.25 10.17 6.60
C PHE A 42 -20.89 8.89 7.15
N TYR A 43 -20.22 8.23 8.10
CA TYR A 43 -20.80 7.08 8.80
C TYR A 43 -22.05 7.46 9.60
N ALA A 44 -22.04 8.61 10.28
CA ALA A 44 -23.21 9.11 11.00
C ALA A 44 -24.38 9.43 10.05
N LEU A 45 -24.09 10.04 8.89
CA LEU A 45 -25.09 10.28 7.85
C LEU A 45 -25.67 8.98 7.29
N GLU A 46 -24.84 7.97 7.05
CA GLU A 46 -25.28 6.66 6.57
C GLU A 46 -26.21 5.97 7.58
N CYS A 47 -25.87 6.00 8.87
CA CYS A 47 -26.73 5.47 9.93
C CYS A 47 -28.06 6.21 10.09
N TRP A 48 -28.12 7.47 9.66
CA TRP A 48 -29.35 8.26 9.67
C TRP A 48 -30.23 7.95 8.45
N ILE A 49 -29.63 7.82 7.27
CA ILE A 49 -30.39 7.60 6.02
C ILE A 49 -30.81 6.14 5.85
N TYR A 50 -29.96 5.20 6.29
CA TYR A 50 -30.16 3.76 6.11
C TYR A 50 -30.31 3.03 7.45
N HIS A 51 -30.41 1.70 7.42
CA HIS A 51 -30.51 0.90 8.62
C HIS A 51 -29.17 0.86 9.39
N PRO A 52 -29.22 0.92 10.74
CA PRO A 52 -28.03 0.78 11.57
C PRO A 52 -27.32 -0.55 11.31
N VAL A 53 -25.99 -0.52 11.36
CA VAL A 53 -25.16 -1.71 11.22
C VAL A 53 -25.48 -2.72 12.32
N VAL A 54 -25.82 -3.94 11.93
CA VAL A 54 -26.03 -5.05 12.87
C VAL A 54 -24.67 -5.67 13.20
N PHE A 55 -24.20 -5.42 14.42
CA PHE A 55 -22.96 -6.00 14.90
C PHE A 55 -23.13 -7.50 15.17
N ASN A 56 -22.54 -8.32 14.30
CA ASN A 56 -22.42 -9.76 14.51
C ASN A 56 -20.93 -10.15 14.69
N PRO A 57 -20.65 -11.32 15.29
CA PRO A 57 -19.27 -11.76 15.53
C PRO A 57 -18.42 -11.83 14.25
N SER A 58 -19.00 -12.25 13.13
CA SER A 58 -18.32 -12.32 11.83
C SER A 58 -17.87 -10.95 11.33
N LEU A 59 -18.73 -9.93 11.47
CA LEU A 59 -18.43 -8.55 11.14
C LEU A 59 -17.32 -8.00 12.04
N MET A 60 -17.37 -8.30 13.34
CA MET A 60 -16.30 -7.90 14.27
C MET A 60 -14.95 -8.52 13.89
N LEU A 61 -14.93 -9.81 13.54
CA LEU A 61 -13.71 -10.48 13.08
C LEU A 61 -13.19 -9.88 11.77
N ALA A 62 -14.07 -9.58 10.82
CA ALA A 62 -13.70 -8.92 9.57
C ALA A 62 -13.13 -7.51 9.81
N LEU A 63 -13.76 -6.71 10.69
CA LEU A 63 -13.29 -5.37 11.05
C LEU A 63 -11.94 -5.42 11.78
N LEU A 64 -11.74 -6.39 12.68
CA LEU A 64 -10.45 -6.58 13.36
C LEU A 64 -9.37 -6.99 12.36
N TYR A 65 -9.66 -7.91 11.45
CA TYR A 65 -8.73 -8.32 10.41
C TYR A 65 -8.31 -7.14 9.52
N VAL A 66 -9.28 -6.40 8.99
CA VAL A 66 -9.03 -5.24 8.12
C VAL A 66 -8.33 -4.10 8.89
N GLY A 67 -8.75 -3.83 10.12
CA GLY A 67 -8.16 -2.78 10.95
C GLY A 67 -6.72 -3.08 11.37
N ILE A 68 -6.42 -4.31 11.76
CA ILE A 68 -5.09 -4.65 12.25
C ILE A 68 -4.15 -5.00 11.10
N PHE A 69 -4.50 -5.99 10.28
CA PHE A 69 -3.59 -6.52 9.26
C PHE A 69 -3.56 -5.64 8.01
N SER A 70 -4.73 -5.36 7.43
CA SER A 70 -4.82 -4.59 6.18
C SER A 70 -4.46 -3.12 6.37
N SER A 71 -4.75 -2.54 7.53
CA SER A 71 -4.42 -1.15 7.83
C SER A 71 -3.10 -1.02 8.59
N VAL A 72 -3.05 -1.34 9.89
CA VAL A 72 -1.88 -1.01 10.73
C VAL A 72 -0.61 -1.72 10.26
N VAL A 73 -0.65 -3.04 10.10
CA VAL A 73 0.54 -3.82 9.72
C VAL A 73 1.00 -3.46 8.31
N ALA A 74 0.09 -3.41 7.33
CA ALA A 74 0.44 -3.08 5.95
C ALA A 74 1.02 -1.67 5.81
N PHE A 75 0.42 -0.65 6.45
CA PHE A 75 0.96 0.72 6.38
C PHE A 75 2.31 0.87 7.09
N LEU A 76 2.53 0.18 8.21
CA LEU A 76 3.84 0.17 8.86
C LEU A 76 4.89 -0.48 7.98
N ALA A 77 4.57 -1.60 7.33
CA ALA A 77 5.46 -2.27 6.39
C ALA A 77 5.74 -1.40 5.16
N TRP A 78 4.72 -0.77 4.58
CA TRP A 78 4.83 0.14 3.44
C TRP A 78 5.71 1.35 3.76
N ASN A 79 5.42 2.05 4.86
CA ASN A 79 6.23 3.19 5.26
C ASN A 79 7.67 2.75 5.51
N LYS A 80 7.89 1.59 6.15
CA LYS A 80 9.23 1.06 6.40
C LYS A 80 9.96 0.73 5.09
N ALA A 81 9.28 0.14 4.11
CA ALA A 81 9.83 -0.09 2.78
C ALA A 81 10.24 1.23 2.10
N ILE A 82 9.39 2.27 2.13
CA ILE A 82 9.74 3.59 1.59
C ILE A 82 11.04 4.11 2.22
N THR A 83 11.19 3.98 3.54
CA THR A 83 12.41 4.44 4.23
C THR A 83 13.66 3.62 3.91
N LEU A 84 13.51 2.33 3.61
CA LEU A 84 14.65 1.42 3.36
C LEU A 84 15.13 1.44 1.91
N ILE A 85 14.20 1.44 0.95
CA ILE A 85 14.52 1.28 -0.49
C ILE A 85 14.04 2.45 -1.36
N GLY A 86 13.44 3.47 -0.74
CA GLY A 86 12.91 4.65 -1.43
C GLY A 86 11.53 4.43 -2.07
N PRO A 87 10.80 5.52 -2.38
CA PRO A 87 9.43 5.44 -2.90
C PRO A 87 9.34 4.84 -4.30
N SER A 88 10.32 5.09 -5.18
CA SER A 88 10.32 4.56 -6.57
C SER A 88 10.29 3.03 -6.59
N ARG A 89 11.19 2.39 -5.84
CA ARG A 89 11.26 0.92 -5.74
C ARG A 89 10.11 0.33 -4.95
N THR A 90 9.68 1.01 -3.89
CA THR A 90 8.53 0.57 -3.10
C THR A 90 7.26 0.54 -3.96
N ALA A 91 7.06 1.54 -4.83
CA ALA A 91 5.98 1.55 -5.80
C ALA A 91 6.05 0.39 -6.80
N LEU A 92 7.24 -0.01 -7.25
CA LEU A 92 7.40 -1.18 -8.13
C LEU A 92 6.95 -2.49 -7.48
N ILE A 93 7.25 -2.69 -6.20
CA ILE A 93 6.81 -3.86 -5.44
C ILE A 93 5.28 -3.89 -5.32
N TYR A 94 4.62 -2.73 -5.29
CA TYR A 94 3.16 -2.63 -5.23
C TYR A 94 2.46 -3.29 -6.42
N TYR A 95 3.12 -3.35 -7.59
CA TYR A 95 2.60 -4.07 -8.76
C TYR A 95 2.53 -5.58 -8.57
N LEU A 96 3.17 -6.15 -7.53
CA LEU A 96 3.03 -7.57 -7.20
C LEU A 96 1.76 -7.89 -6.40
N ILE A 97 1.00 -6.89 -5.94
CA ILE A 97 -0.25 -7.10 -5.20
C ILE A 97 -1.21 -8.05 -5.92
N PRO A 98 -1.48 -7.93 -7.24
CA PRO A 98 -2.39 -8.85 -7.94
C PRO A 98 -1.91 -10.29 -7.91
N VAL A 99 -0.59 -10.54 -7.91
CA VAL A 99 -0.01 -11.89 -7.81
C VAL A 99 -0.30 -12.48 -6.42
N PHE A 100 0.00 -11.74 -5.36
CA PHE A 100 -0.28 -12.17 -4.00
C PHE A 100 -1.78 -12.31 -3.73
N SER A 101 -2.59 -11.39 -4.27
CA SER A 101 -4.05 -11.43 -4.15
C SER A 101 -4.64 -12.63 -4.87
N GLY A 102 -4.16 -12.98 -6.07
CA GLY A 102 -4.59 -14.16 -6.80
C GLY A 102 -4.24 -15.46 -6.07
N ILE A 103 -3.01 -15.55 -5.53
CA ILE A 103 -2.58 -16.69 -4.72
C ILE A 103 -3.45 -16.80 -3.45
N ALA A 104 -3.70 -15.67 -2.77
CA ALA A 104 -4.55 -15.64 -1.58
C ALA A 104 -6.00 -16.02 -1.89
N ALA A 105 -6.56 -15.58 -3.03
CA ALA A 105 -7.90 -15.95 -3.46
C ALA A 105 -8.02 -17.47 -3.72
N TRP A 106 -7.03 -18.06 -4.39
CA TRP A 106 -6.99 -19.51 -4.57
C TRP A 106 -6.88 -20.27 -3.23
N LEU A 107 -5.99 -19.84 -2.33
CA LEU A 107 -5.76 -20.52 -1.05
C LEU A 107 -6.90 -20.35 -0.04
N LEU A 108 -7.46 -19.15 0.08
CA LEU A 108 -8.43 -18.80 1.13
C LEU A 108 -9.88 -18.91 0.67
N LEU A 109 -10.17 -18.60 -0.60
CA LEU A 109 -11.52 -18.64 -1.16
C LEU A 109 -11.76 -19.89 -2.03
N GLY A 110 -10.71 -20.64 -2.38
CA GLY A 110 -10.82 -21.83 -3.23
C GLY A 110 -11.09 -21.49 -4.70
N GLU A 111 -10.79 -20.27 -5.14
CA GLU A 111 -11.04 -19.84 -6.52
C GLU A 111 -10.13 -20.56 -7.51
N ALA A 112 -10.69 -21.02 -8.64
CA ALA A 112 -9.91 -21.73 -9.64
C ALA A 112 -8.86 -20.82 -10.32
N ILE A 113 -7.60 -21.26 -10.34
CA ILE A 113 -6.54 -20.61 -11.12
C ILE A 113 -6.67 -21.05 -12.58
N THR A 114 -7.02 -20.12 -13.46
CA THR A 114 -7.04 -20.35 -14.91
C THR A 114 -5.66 -20.11 -15.52
N LEU A 115 -5.45 -20.58 -16.75
CA LEU A 115 -4.23 -20.29 -17.50
C LEU A 115 -4.01 -18.78 -17.68
N VAL A 116 -5.09 -18.00 -17.84
CA VAL A 116 -5.01 -16.54 -17.94
C VAL A 116 -4.39 -15.96 -16.67
N HIS A 117 -4.79 -16.42 -15.48
CA HIS A 117 -4.21 -15.97 -14.22
C HIS A 117 -2.70 -16.26 -14.16
N ILE A 118 -2.27 -17.44 -14.62
CA ILE A 118 -0.85 -17.83 -14.65
C ILE A 118 -0.06 -16.90 -15.58
N PHE A 119 -0.53 -16.68 -16.81
CA PHE A 119 0.14 -15.78 -17.75
C PHE A 119 0.20 -14.34 -17.22
N SER A 120 -0.88 -13.84 -16.62
CA SER A 120 -0.89 -12.51 -15.99
C SER A 120 0.13 -12.42 -14.86
N MET A 121 0.21 -13.43 -13.98
CA MET A 121 1.19 -13.46 -12.89
C MET A 121 2.62 -13.44 -13.41
N LEU A 122 2.94 -14.27 -14.41
CA LEU A 122 4.26 -14.32 -15.02
C LEU A 122 4.63 -12.97 -15.67
N LEU A 123 3.70 -12.36 -16.39
CA LEU A 123 3.93 -11.07 -17.06
C LEU A 123 4.22 -9.95 -16.04
N ILE A 124 3.46 -9.91 -14.94
CA ILE A 124 3.67 -8.95 -13.86
C ILE A 124 5.05 -9.15 -13.22
N ILE A 125 5.40 -10.38 -12.86
CA ILE A 125 6.70 -10.69 -12.24
C ILE A 125 7.84 -10.28 -13.16
N PHE A 126 7.75 -10.62 -14.45
CA PHE A 126 8.77 -10.29 -15.43
C PHE A 126 8.94 -8.77 -15.60
N GLY A 127 7.82 -8.03 -15.73
CA GLY A 127 7.84 -6.57 -15.83
C GLY A 127 8.46 -5.90 -14.61
N VAL A 128 8.15 -6.38 -13.40
CA VAL A 128 8.73 -5.88 -12.14
C VAL A 128 10.23 -6.15 -12.08
N ILE A 129 10.69 -7.35 -12.45
CA ILE A 129 12.11 -7.71 -12.44
C ILE A 129 12.92 -6.81 -13.38
N ILE A 130 12.45 -6.61 -14.61
CA ILE A 130 13.12 -5.75 -15.60
C ILE A 130 13.21 -4.32 -15.07
N THR A 131 12.09 -3.75 -14.63
CA THR A 131 12.03 -2.35 -14.21
C THR A 131 12.90 -2.09 -12.98
N ASN A 132 12.90 -3.01 -12.01
CA ASN A 132 13.72 -2.86 -10.80
C ASN A 132 15.23 -2.93 -11.10
N ARG A 133 15.66 -3.76 -12.07
CA ARG A 133 17.07 -3.80 -12.51
C ARG A 133 17.49 -2.50 -13.19
N THR A 134 16.61 -1.90 -13.99
CA THR A 134 16.87 -0.60 -14.62
C THR A 134 17.01 0.52 -13.58
N GLU A 135 16.14 0.57 -12.58
CA GLU A 135 16.22 1.54 -11.47
C GLU A 135 17.52 1.40 -10.65
N LEU A 136 18.04 0.17 -10.47
CA LEU A 136 19.35 -0.09 -9.88
C LEU A 136 20.47 0.55 -10.69
N GLY A 137 20.51 0.31 -12.01
CA GLY A 137 21.53 0.87 -12.89
C GLY A 137 21.49 2.40 -12.97
N ILE A 138 20.30 3.02 -12.96
CA ILE A 138 20.16 4.49 -12.95
C ILE A 138 20.69 5.08 -11.64
N ALA A 139 20.40 4.45 -10.50
CA ALA A 139 20.87 4.91 -9.19
C ALA A 139 22.41 4.86 -9.08
N GLU A 140 23.04 3.78 -9.54
CA GLU A 140 24.50 3.63 -9.57
C GLU A 140 25.18 4.68 -10.45
N ARG A 141 24.64 4.94 -11.65
CA ARG A 141 25.16 5.97 -12.57
C ARG A 141 25.08 7.37 -11.98
N ARG A 142 23.99 7.70 -11.28
CA ARG A 142 23.85 8.99 -10.56
C ARG A 142 24.87 9.12 -9.44
N SER A 143 25.13 8.05 -8.70
CA SER A 143 26.13 8.05 -7.63
C SER A 143 27.56 8.25 -8.16
N ARG A 144 27.93 7.59 -9.27
CA ARG A 144 29.26 7.77 -9.89
C ARG A 144 29.48 9.19 -10.38
N LYS A 145 28.53 9.76 -11.12
CA LYS A 145 28.62 11.16 -11.59
C LYS A 145 28.76 12.15 -10.44
N LYS A 146 28.10 11.91 -9.30
CA LYS A 146 28.23 12.76 -8.13
C LYS A 146 29.64 12.69 -7.55
N ASN A 147 30.25 11.51 -7.46
CA ASN A 147 31.62 11.34 -6.95
C ASN A 147 32.70 11.86 -7.90
N GLU A 148 32.46 11.95 -9.21
CA GLU A 148 33.40 12.55 -10.18
C GLU A 148 33.40 14.09 -10.14
N LEU A 149 32.40 14.70 -9.50
CA LEU A 149 32.21 16.15 -9.39
C LEU A 149 32.76 16.76 -8.08
N TYR A 150 33.34 15.94 -7.19
CA TYR A 150 33.99 16.33 -5.94
C TYR A 150 35.40 15.74 -5.89
#